data_AF-A0A5K3EU08-F1
#
_entry.id   AF-A0A5K3EU08-F1
#
_cell.length_a   1.000
_cell.length_b   1.000
_cell.length_c   1.000
_cell.angle_alpha   90.00
_cell.angle_beta   90.00
_cell.angle_gamma   90.00
#
_symmetry.space_group_name_H-M   'P 1'
#
loop_
_entity.id
_entity.type
_entity.pdbx_description
1 polymer ?
#
loop_
_entity_poly.entity_id
_entity_poly.type
_entity_poly.pdbx_seq_one_letter_code
_entity_poly.pdbx_strand_id
1 'polypeptide(L)'
;MVRSFYRHRTSCKFNYVNRWIKYLLCITNFFFMMAGGMLFILGVIAFAESAIITQKSTISLLQWLFNLTVIVIGVGFITMCVAFTGFTGSLRENQCLLKFYYISLALLFVFETIIGIFFFVYRETAINRAEELVKKTFISQYREIGFEDSTSFVDFIQVELQCCGPKSYMDWTENRYFSCNATNISSEACGVPFSCCRRMNNINLKTKADLYLIYVLRDTVETSSC
;
A
#
# COMPACT_ATOMS: atom_id res chain seq x y z
N MET A 1 -5.86 -48.89 44.27
CA MET A 1 -4.49 -48.80 43.72
C MET A 1 -4.44 -47.57 42.81
N VAL A 2 -3.90 -46.45 43.32
CA VAL A 2 -3.94 -45.12 42.69
C VAL A 2 -2.90 -45.04 41.57
N ARG A 3 -3.32 -44.77 40.33
CA ARG A 3 -2.40 -44.57 39.19
C ARG A 3 -1.89 -43.12 39.17
N SER A 4 -0.57 -43.04 39.12
CA SER A 4 0.30 -41.88 39.25
C SER A 4 -0.01 -40.72 38.29
N PHE A 5 0.10 -39.51 38.85
CA PHE A 5 0.21 -38.23 38.17
C PHE A 5 1.45 -38.19 37.25
N TYR A 6 1.26 -38.09 35.93
CA TYR A 6 2.27 -37.51 35.04
C TYR A 6 1.90 -36.06 34.73
N ARG A 7 2.24 -35.18 35.67
CA ARG A 7 2.25 -33.73 35.44
C ARG A 7 3.45 -33.43 34.56
N HIS A 8 3.23 -33.29 33.25
CA HIS A 8 4.24 -32.80 32.31
C HIS A 8 4.51 -31.31 32.61
N ARG A 9 5.25 -31.06 33.69
CA ARG A 9 5.75 -29.73 34.04
C ARG A 9 6.93 -29.50 33.11
N THR A 10 6.68 -28.93 31.92
CA THR A 10 7.74 -28.33 31.11
C THR A 10 8.42 -27.28 31.96
N SER A 11 9.56 -27.65 32.54
CA SER A 11 10.45 -26.75 33.26
C SER A 11 11.05 -25.79 32.24
N CYS A 12 10.41 -24.64 32.05
CA CYS A 12 11.11 -23.48 31.51
C CYS A 12 12.11 -23.06 32.58
N LYS A 13 13.37 -23.49 32.43
CA LYS A 13 14.48 -22.82 33.10
C LYS A 13 14.38 -21.33 32.75
N PHE A 14 14.06 -20.51 33.74
CA PHE A 14 14.10 -19.06 33.64
C PHE A 14 15.57 -18.66 33.55
N ASN A 15 16.10 -18.59 32.33
CA ASN A 15 17.30 -17.78 32.10
C ASN A 15 16.95 -16.34 32.45
N TYR A 16 17.89 -15.62 33.06
CA TYR A 16 17.72 -14.23 33.47
C TYR A 16 17.30 -13.38 32.26
N VAL A 17 15.99 -13.10 32.12
CA VAL A 17 15.47 -12.33 30.99
C VAL A 17 15.95 -10.90 31.17
N ASN A 18 16.75 -10.42 30.21
CA ASN A 18 17.26 -9.05 30.25
C ASN A 18 16.09 -8.07 30.29
N ARG A 19 16.04 -7.23 31.34
CA ARG A 19 14.97 -6.26 31.57
C ARG A 19 14.78 -5.33 30.37
N TRP A 20 15.86 -5.01 29.66
CA TRP A 20 15.82 -4.23 28.41
C TRP A 20 14.97 -4.90 27.32
N ILE A 21 15.11 -6.22 27.13
CA ILE A 21 14.37 -6.97 26.11
C ILE A 21 12.87 -6.95 26.41
N LYS A 22 12.49 -7.10 27.69
CA LYS A 22 11.08 -7.04 28.10
C LYS A 22 10.43 -5.70 27.73
N TYR A 23 11.10 -4.59 28.08
CA TYR A 23 10.60 -3.25 27.79
C TYR A 23 10.57 -2.97 26.29
N LEU A 24 11.61 -3.36 25.54
CA LEU A 24 11.63 -3.22 24.09
C LEU A 24 10.48 -3.98 23.44
N LEU A 25 10.23 -5.23 23.84
CA LEU A 25 9.15 -6.05 23.30
C LEU A 25 7.77 -5.47 23.67
N CYS A 26 7.61 -4.94 24.88
CA CYS A 26 6.37 -4.28 25.30
C CYS A 26 6.10 -3.01 24.47
N ILE A 27 7.08 -2.12 24.36
CA ILE A 27 6.96 -0.83 23.67
C ILE A 27 6.75 -1.03 22.17
N THR A 28 7.53 -1.89 21.53
CA THR A 28 7.39 -2.16 20.09
C THR A 28 6.02 -2.75 19.75
N ASN A 29 5.54 -3.74 20.52
CA ASN A 29 4.20 -4.30 20.30
C ASN A 29 3.09 -3.27 20.57
N PHE A 30 3.28 -2.34 21.50
CA PHE A 30 2.32 -1.26 21.70
C PHE A 30 2.22 -0.34 20.47
N PHE A 31 3.35 0.04 19.87
CA PHE A 31 3.35 0.82 18.62
C PHE A 31 2.72 0.07 17.45
N PHE A 32 3.04 -1.22 17.28
CA PHE A 32 2.42 -2.04 16.24
C PHE A 32 0.91 -2.22 16.44
N MET A 33 0.46 -2.33 17.69
CA MET A 33 -0.97 -2.40 18.00
C MET A 33 -1.69 -1.10 17.60
N MET A 34 -1.11 0.06 17.90
CA MET A 34 -1.65 1.36 17.49
C MET A 34 -1.66 1.50 15.96
N ALA A 35 -0.56 1.17 15.29
CA ALA A 35 -0.47 1.22 13.83
C ALA A 35 -1.46 0.28 13.14
N GLY A 36 -1.57 -0.97 13.61
CA GLY A 36 -2.54 -1.94 13.09
C GLY A 36 -3.99 -1.49 13.32
N GLY A 37 -4.29 -0.89 14.47
CA GLY A 37 -5.59 -0.28 14.75
C GLY A 37 -5.92 0.89 13.82
N MET A 38 -4.95 1.78 13.55
CA MET A 38 -5.14 2.88 12.58
C MET A 38 -5.41 2.33 11.17
N LEU A 39 -4.61 1.37 10.70
CA LEU A 39 -4.80 0.74 9.39
C LEU A 39 -6.16 0.05 9.28
N PHE A 40 -6.60 -0.65 10.34
CA PHE A 40 -7.91 -1.29 10.38
C PHE A 40 -9.04 -0.26 10.27
N ILE A 41 -8.99 0.82 11.05
CA ILE A 41 -10.02 1.87 11.04
C ILE A 41 -10.07 2.56 9.66
N LEU A 42 -8.91 2.97 9.13
CA LEU A 42 -8.82 3.59 7.81
C LEU A 42 -9.33 2.66 6.71
N GLY A 43 -8.99 1.37 6.79
CA GLY A 43 -9.50 0.36 5.87
C GLY A 43 -11.02 0.25 5.91
N VAL A 44 -11.63 0.22 7.10
CA VAL A 44 -13.09 0.14 7.26
C VAL A 44 -13.79 1.39 6.70
N ILE A 45 -13.24 2.58 6.95
CA ILE A 45 -13.77 3.84 6.40
C ILE A 45 -13.73 3.82 4.87
N ALA A 46 -12.57 3.50 4.29
CA ALA A 46 -12.41 3.40 2.84
C ALA A 46 -13.30 2.32 2.22
N PHE A 47 -13.57 1.23 2.95
CA PHE A 47 -14.47 0.17 2.47
C PHE A 47 -15.93 0.64 2.47
N ALA A 48 -16.35 1.39 3.48
CA ALA A 48 -17.69 1.95 3.54
C ALA A 48 -17.94 2.92 2.38
N GLU A 49 -17.00 3.81 2.08
CA GLU A 49 -17.11 4.76 0.96
C GLU A 49 -17.15 4.06 -0.40
N SER A 50 -16.26 3.08 -0.62
CA SER A 50 -16.24 2.32 -1.87
C SER A 50 -17.47 1.40 -2.06
N ALA A 51 -18.05 0.89 -0.97
CA ALA A 51 -19.27 0.09 -1.02
C ALA A 51 -20.52 0.89 -1.44
N ILE A 52 -20.59 2.16 -1.06
CA ILE A 52 -21.72 3.05 -1.42
C ILE A 52 -21.76 3.33 -2.94
N ILE A 53 -20.60 3.36 -3.60
CA ILE A 53 -20.47 3.68 -5.03
C ILE A 53 -20.70 2.43 -5.92
N THR A 54 -20.46 1.23 -5.39
CA THR A 54 -20.39 -0.03 -6.17
C THR A 54 -21.71 -0.82 -6.18
N GLN A 55 -22.86 -0.17 -5.98
CA GLN A 55 -24.17 -0.85 -5.91
C GLN A 55 -24.63 -1.52 -7.23
N LYS A 56 -23.84 -1.47 -8.32
CA LYS A 56 -24.31 -1.83 -9.68
C LYS A 56 -23.55 -2.96 -10.41
N SER A 57 -22.64 -3.69 -9.77
CA SER A 57 -21.89 -4.76 -10.46
C SER A 57 -21.88 -6.09 -9.70
N THR A 58 -22.10 -7.18 -10.45
CA THR A 58 -21.93 -8.57 -10.00
C THR A 58 -20.44 -8.89 -9.89
N ILE A 59 -19.84 -8.55 -8.76
CA ILE A 59 -18.41 -8.79 -8.51
C ILE A 59 -18.20 -10.23 -8.05
N SER A 60 -17.25 -10.94 -8.68
CA SER A 60 -16.83 -12.28 -8.27
C SER A 60 -16.11 -12.25 -6.90
N LEU A 61 -16.27 -13.28 -6.06
CA LEU A 61 -15.68 -13.34 -4.71
C LEU A 61 -14.16 -13.12 -4.71
N LEU A 62 -13.46 -13.58 -5.74
CA LEU A 62 -12.02 -13.37 -5.90
C LEU A 62 -11.69 -11.89 -6.13
N GLN A 63 -12.44 -11.20 -6.97
CA GLN A 63 -12.24 -9.77 -7.24
C GLN A 63 -12.58 -8.88 -6.03
N TRP A 64 -13.46 -9.36 -5.14
CA TRP A 64 -13.73 -8.73 -3.85
C TRP A 64 -12.59 -8.93 -2.84
N LEU A 65 -12.02 -10.14 -2.76
CA LEU A 65 -10.89 -10.44 -1.86
C LEU A 65 -9.59 -9.76 -2.27
N PHE A 66 -9.35 -9.56 -3.57
CA PHE A 66 -8.20 -8.81 -4.10
C PHE A 66 -8.42 -7.28 -4.12
N ASN A 67 -9.51 -6.79 -3.53
CA ASN A 67 -9.69 -5.36 -3.35
C ASN A 67 -8.67 -4.84 -2.33
N LEU A 68 -7.90 -3.82 -2.73
CA LEU A 68 -6.85 -3.20 -1.91
C LEU A 68 -7.35 -2.87 -0.51
N THR A 69 -8.56 -2.34 -0.39
CA THR A 69 -9.16 -1.95 0.88
C THR A 69 -9.43 -3.14 1.80
N VAL A 70 -9.90 -4.26 1.24
CA VAL A 70 -10.15 -5.50 2.00
C VAL A 70 -8.84 -6.09 2.51
N ILE A 71 -7.78 -6.04 1.70
CA ILE A 71 -6.44 -6.48 2.10
C ILE A 71 -5.92 -5.61 3.26
N VAL A 72 -6.05 -4.28 3.18
CA VAL A 72 -5.63 -3.35 4.24
C VAL A 72 -6.36 -3.63 5.55
N ILE A 73 -7.68 -3.87 5.51
CA ILE A 73 -8.46 -4.27 6.70
C ILE A 73 -7.91 -5.57 7.29
N GLY A 74 -7.68 -6.59 6.46
CA GLY A 74 -7.18 -7.90 6.89
C GLY A 74 -5.80 -7.80 7.55
N VAL A 75 -4.86 -7.10 6.92
CA VAL A 75 -3.51 -6.88 7.46
C VAL A 75 -3.55 -6.06 8.75
N GLY A 76 -4.34 -4.98 8.79
CA GLY A 76 -4.54 -4.16 9.99
C GLY A 76 -5.09 -4.97 11.17
N PHE A 77 -6.09 -5.81 10.92
CA PHE A 77 -6.66 -6.67 11.95
C PHE A 77 -5.67 -7.73 12.47
N ILE A 78 -4.98 -8.44 11.56
CA ILE A 78 -4.00 -9.47 11.92
C ILE A 78 -2.86 -8.85 12.74
N THR A 79 -2.31 -7.72 12.29
CA THR A 79 -1.23 -7.00 13.00
C THR A 79 -1.69 -6.52 14.37
N MET A 80 -2.91 -6.00 14.50
CA MET A 80 -3.49 -5.60 15.78
C MET A 80 -3.61 -6.79 16.75
N CYS A 81 -4.12 -7.95 16.30
CA CYS A 81 -4.27 -9.15 17.13
C CYS A 81 -2.92 -9.71 17.58
N VAL A 82 -1.96 -9.85 16.66
CA VAL A 82 -0.61 -10.36 16.98
C VAL A 82 0.08 -9.42 17.95
N ALA A 83 0.05 -8.11 17.71
CA ALA A 83 0.64 -7.11 18.60
C ALA A 83 -0.01 -7.11 19.99
N PHE A 84 -1.34 -7.25 20.08
CA PHE A 84 -2.05 -7.38 21.35
C PHE A 84 -1.59 -8.62 22.14
N THR A 85 -1.39 -9.77 21.49
CA THR A 85 -0.85 -10.96 22.16
C THR A 85 0.58 -10.78 22.64
N GLY A 86 1.43 -10.09 21.87
CA GLY A 86 2.80 -9.76 22.27
C GLY A 86 2.86 -8.79 23.46
N PHE A 87 2.03 -7.74 23.42
CA PHE A 87 1.91 -6.74 24.49
C PHE A 87 1.40 -7.37 25.79
N THR A 88 0.27 -8.09 25.73
CA THR A 88 -0.32 -8.76 26.91
C THR A 88 0.54 -9.91 27.42
N GLY A 89 1.21 -10.66 26.54
CA GLY A 89 2.16 -11.70 26.90
C GLY A 89 3.38 -11.16 27.68
N SER A 90 3.92 -10.01 27.26
CA SER A 90 5.03 -9.33 27.94
C SER A 90 4.60 -8.73 29.28
N LEU A 91 3.44 -8.07 29.33
CA LEU A 91 2.92 -7.45 30.56
C LEU A 91 2.57 -8.48 31.63
N ARG A 92 1.87 -9.56 31.26
CA ARG A 92 1.42 -10.60 32.19
C ARG A 92 2.47 -11.67 32.46
N GLU A 93 3.66 -11.55 31.85
CA GLU A 93 4.73 -12.56 31.88
C GLU A 93 4.24 -13.98 31.55
N ASN A 94 3.20 -14.07 30.72
CA ASN A 94 2.57 -15.34 30.40
C ASN A 94 3.33 -16.03 29.26
N GLN A 95 4.12 -17.04 29.63
CA GLN A 95 4.94 -17.83 28.73
C GLN A 95 4.14 -18.52 27.62
N CYS A 96 2.87 -18.88 27.86
CA CYS A 96 2.02 -19.49 26.85
C CYS A 96 1.66 -18.49 25.74
N LEU A 97 1.25 -17.27 26.14
CA LEU A 97 0.96 -16.18 25.19
C LEU A 97 2.21 -15.77 24.41
N LEU A 98 3.37 -15.70 25.07
CA LEU A 98 4.61 -15.33 24.40
C LEU A 98 5.06 -16.39 23.38
N LYS A 99 4.86 -17.69 23.69
CA LYS A 99 5.07 -18.78 22.73
C LYS A 99 4.12 -18.66 21.54
N PHE A 100 2.84 -18.41 21.78
CA PHE A 100 1.85 -18.21 20.71
C PHE A 100 2.20 -17.01 19.82
N TYR A 101 2.63 -15.90 20.42
CA TYR A 101 3.10 -14.72 19.70
C TYR A 101 4.27 -15.05 18.77
N TYR A 102 5.31 -15.71 19.28
CA TYR A 102 6.47 -16.08 18.46
C TYR A 102 6.12 -17.08 17.36
N ILE A 103 5.28 -18.08 17.64
CA ILE A 103 4.80 -19.04 16.64
C ILE A 103 4.00 -18.32 15.55
N SER A 104 3.10 -17.40 15.92
CA SER A 104 2.32 -16.59 14.99
C SER A 104 3.24 -15.75 14.09
N LEU A 105 4.26 -15.11 14.64
CA LEU A 105 5.25 -14.36 13.85
C LEU A 105 6.03 -15.26 12.89
N ALA A 106 6.45 -16.46 13.33
CA ALA A 106 7.14 -17.41 12.48
C ALA A 106 6.27 -17.86 11.30
N LEU A 107 4.97 -18.11 11.54
CA LEU A 107 4.02 -18.45 10.48
C LEU A 107 3.79 -17.30 9.52
N LEU A 108 3.65 -16.06 10.01
CA LEU A 108 3.53 -14.87 9.16
C LEU A 108 4.76 -14.68 8.29
N PHE A 109 5.96 -14.87 8.84
CA PHE A 109 7.20 -14.80 8.06
C PHE A 109 7.26 -15.86 6.96
N VAL A 110 6.90 -17.11 7.26
CA VAL A 110 6.81 -18.17 6.23
C VAL A 110 5.77 -17.81 5.16
N PHE A 111 4.62 -17.27 5.56
CA PHE A 111 3.58 -16.85 4.62
C PHE A 111 4.04 -15.67 3.73
N GLU A 112 4.68 -14.65 4.31
CA GLU A 112 5.24 -13.50 3.60
C GLU A 112 6.33 -13.93 2.62
N THR A 113 7.21 -14.86 3.00
CA THR A 113 8.23 -15.39 2.08
C THR A 113 7.61 -16.15 0.92
N ILE A 114 6.57 -16.94 1.15
CA ILE A 114 5.83 -17.63 0.07
C ILE A 114 5.22 -16.60 -0.88
N ILE A 115 4.54 -15.57 -0.36
CA ILE A 115 3.99 -14.47 -1.16
C ILE A 115 5.10 -13.77 -1.95
N GLY A 116 6.24 -13.48 -1.32
CA GLY A 116 7.39 -12.82 -1.97
C GLY A 116 7.96 -13.64 -3.12
N ILE A 117 8.06 -14.96 -2.97
CA ILE A 117 8.48 -15.86 -4.04
C ILE A 117 7.47 -15.83 -5.19
N PHE A 118 6.17 -15.93 -4.89
CA PHE A 118 5.12 -15.84 -5.92
C PHE A 118 5.15 -14.49 -6.64
N PHE A 119 5.31 -13.39 -5.91
CA PHE A 119 5.43 -12.05 -6.48
C PHE A 119 6.64 -11.96 -7.43
N PHE A 120 7.78 -12.53 -7.05
CA PHE A 120 8.97 -12.54 -7.89
C PHE A 120 8.79 -13.37 -9.17
N VAL A 121 8.21 -14.57 -9.05
CA VAL A 121 7.97 -15.47 -10.20
C VAL A 121 6.96 -14.87 -11.17
N TYR A 122 5.89 -14.25 -10.67
CA TYR A 122 4.82 -13.67 -11.48
C TYR A 122 4.93 -12.15 -11.60
N ARG A 123 6.13 -11.58 -11.47
CA ARG A 123 6.33 -10.12 -11.36
C ARG A 123 5.65 -9.34 -12.48
N GLU A 124 5.76 -9.79 -13.72
CA GLU A 124 5.22 -9.07 -14.87
C GLU A 124 3.69 -9.03 -14.80
N THR A 125 3.06 -10.15 -14.46
CA THR A 125 1.61 -10.22 -14.29
C THR A 125 1.17 -9.43 -13.06
N ALA A 126 1.91 -9.51 -11.95
CA ALA A 126 1.61 -8.79 -10.73
C ALA A 126 1.71 -7.27 -10.92
N ILE A 127 2.75 -6.78 -11.60
CA ILE A 127 2.93 -5.36 -11.93
C ILE A 127 1.80 -4.88 -12.83
N ASN A 128 1.49 -5.59 -13.93
CA ASN A 128 0.39 -5.20 -14.83
C ASN A 128 -0.96 -5.13 -14.09
N ARG A 129 -1.23 -6.06 -13.16
CA ARG A 129 -2.44 -6.04 -12.34
C ARG A 129 -2.43 -4.91 -11.31
N ALA A 130 -1.29 -4.63 -10.70
CA ALA A 130 -1.14 -3.49 -9.80
C ALA A 130 -1.34 -2.17 -10.54
N GLU A 131 -0.76 -2.00 -11.74
CA GLU A 131 -0.97 -0.84 -12.60
C GLU A 131 -2.45 -0.64 -12.93
N GLU A 132 -3.17 -1.71 -13.33
CA GLU A 132 -4.61 -1.65 -13.63
C GLU A 132 -5.44 -1.26 -12.40
N LEU A 133 -5.10 -1.80 -11.22
CA LEU A 133 -5.76 -1.44 -9.96
C LEU A 133 -5.50 0.03 -9.60
N VAL A 134 -4.25 0.49 -9.66
CA VAL A 134 -3.90 1.88 -9.36
C VAL A 134 -4.59 2.82 -10.34
N LYS A 135 -4.62 2.48 -11.62
CA LYS A 135 -5.30 3.28 -12.65
C LYS A 135 -6.80 3.41 -12.37
N LYS A 136 -7.47 2.29 -12.07
CA LYS A 136 -8.90 2.30 -11.76
C LYS A 136 -9.21 3.02 -10.45
N THR A 137 -8.40 2.87 -9.41
CA THR A 137 -8.70 3.46 -8.10
C THR A 137 -8.27 4.93 -8.03
N PHE A 138 -7.06 5.27 -8.47
CA PHE A 138 -6.50 6.60 -8.24
C PHE A 138 -6.63 7.55 -9.43
N ILE A 139 -6.50 7.07 -10.67
CA ILE A 139 -6.63 7.96 -11.85
C ILE A 139 -8.10 8.25 -12.16
N SER A 140 -8.95 7.22 -12.15
CA SER A 140 -10.36 7.41 -12.55
C SER A 140 -11.15 8.30 -11.57
N GLN A 141 -10.77 8.27 -10.28
CA GLN A 141 -11.40 9.05 -9.21
C GLN A 141 -10.67 10.37 -8.91
N TYR A 142 -9.63 10.70 -9.69
CA TYR A 142 -8.82 11.88 -9.46
C TYR A 142 -9.66 13.15 -9.66
N ARG A 143 -9.70 14.01 -8.63
CA ARG A 143 -10.51 15.23 -8.57
C ARG A 143 -12.03 15.00 -8.56
N GLU A 144 -12.51 13.79 -8.26
CA GLU A 144 -13.93 13.56 -7.99
C GLU A 144 -14.34 14.13 -6.62
N ILE A 145 -15.58 14.61 -6.52
CA ILE A 145 -16.13 15.18 -5.28
C ILE A 145 -16.16 14.10 -4.21
N GLY A 146 -15.46 14.33 -3.08
CA GLY A 146 -15.29 13.36 -2.00
C GLY A 146 -13.97 12.57 -2.04
N PHE A 147 -13.12 12.78 -3.05
CA PHE A 147 -11.82 12.08 -3.20
C PHE A 147 -10.61 13.04 -3.14
N GLU A 148 -10.72 14.14 -2.38
CA GLU A 148 -9.67 15.16 -2.23
C GLU A 148 -8.38 14.59 -1.61
N ASP A 149 -8.51 13.70 -0.64
CA ASP A 149 -7.38 13.02 0.00
C ASP A 149 -6.61 12.13 -1.00
N SER A 150 -7.34 11.42 -1.86
CA SER A 150 -6.74 10.57 -2.90
C SER A 150 -6.02 11.41 -3.96
N THR A 151 -6.58 12.56 -4.33
CA THR A 151 -5.97 13.51 -5.27
C THR A 151 -4.66 14.05 -4.69
N SER A 152 -4.68 14.50 -3.43
CA SER A 152 -3.50 15.03 -2.73
C SER A 152 -2.41 13.96 -2.58
N PHE A 153 -2.79 12.72 -2.32
CA PHE A 153 -1.86 11.59 -2.23
C PHE A 153 -1.19 11.29 -3.57
N VAL A 154 -1.96 11.26 -4.68
CA VAL A 154 -1.39 11.07 -6.02
C VAL A 154 -0.42 12.18 -6.37
N ASP A 155 -0.79 13.44 -6.10
CA ASP A 155 0.09 14.58 -6.35
C ASP A 155 1.38 14.51 -5.55
N PHE A 156 1.30 14.14 -4.26
CA PHE A 156 2.46 13.93 -3.40
C PHE A 156 3.39 12.86 -3.95
N ILE A 157 2.85 11.70 -4.32
CA ILE A 157 3.64 10.58 -4.85
C ILE A 157 4.31 10.95 -6.17
N GLN A 158 3.60 11.65 -7.07
CA GLN A 158 4.15 12.07 -8.36
C GLN A 158 5.29 13.08 -8.22
N VAL A 159 5.15 14.02 -7.27
CA VAL A 159 6.22 14.97 -6.95
C VAL A 159 7.40 14.28 -6.28
N GLU A 160 7.17 13.42 -5.28
CA GLU A 160 8.24 12.77 -4.51
C GLU A 160 9.02 11.74 -5.35
N LEU A 161 8.31 10.93 -6.14
CA LEU A 161 8.91 9.90 -6.99
C LEU A 161 9.27 10.39 -8.40
N GLN A 162 8.96 11.65 -8.72
CA GLN A 162 9.22 12.28 -10.03
C GLN A 162 8.64 11.47 -11.21
N CYS A 163 7.50 10.82 -10.98
CA CYS A 163 6.78 9.99 -11.94
C CYS A 163 5.46 10.63 -12.39
N CYS A 164 4.89 10.14 -13.49
CA CYS A 164 3.60 10.62 -13.99
C CYS A 164 2.77 9.44 -14.51
N GLY A 165 1.71 9.13 -13.78
CA GLY A 165 0.89 7.92 -14.01
C GLY A 165 1.55 6.62 -13.52
N PRO A 166 0.79 5.51 -13.43
CA PRO A 166 1.28 4.20 -13.03
C PRO A 166 2.35 3.65 -13.96
N LYS A 167 2.18 3.83 -15.28
CA LYS A 167 3.10 3.34 -16.31
C LYS A 167 3.60 4.45 -17.21
N SER A 168 2.73 5.37 -17.60
CA SER A 168 3.06 6.49 -18.48
C SER A 168 2.12 7.67 -18.24
N TYR A 169 2.55 8.86 -18.66
CA TYR A 169 1.72 10.07 -18.66
C TYR A 169 0.42 9.87 -19.45
N MET A 170 0.41 8.98 -20.45
CA MET A 170 -0.77 8.63 -21.25
C MET A 170 -1.88 7.97 -20.41
N ASP A 171 -1.57 7.43 -19.23
CA ASP A 171 -2.55 6.83 -18.34
C ASP A 171 -3.64 7.81 -17.89
N TRP A 172 -3.32 9.11 -17.88
CA TRP A 172 -4.26 10.18 -17.59
C TRP A 172 -5.41 10.30 -18.60
N THR A 173 -5.28 9.70 -19.79
CA THR A 173 -6.35 9.67 -20.80
C THR A 173 -7.61 8.93 -20.32
N GLU A 174 -7.49 8.06 -19.31
CA GLU A 174 -8.64 7.37 -18.70
C GLU A 174 -9.39 8.23 -17.68
N ASN A 175 -8.82 9.35 -17.21
CA ASN A 175 -9.55 10.28 -16.36
C ASN A 175 -10.48 11.17 -17.19
N ARG A 176 -11.68 11.45 -16.69
CA ARG A 176 -12.69 12.28 -17.39
C ARG A 176 -12.17 13.69 -17.70
N TYR A 177 -11.35 14.27 -16.83
CA TYR A 177 -10.86 15.65 -16.99
C TYR A 177 -9.70 15.79 -17.98
N PHE A 178 -8.85 14.75 -18.10
CA PHE A 178 -7.64 14.78 -18.94
C PHE A 178 -7.78 13.98 -20.25
N SER A 179 -8.88 13.23 -20.41
CA SER A 179 -9.11 12.41 -21.61
C SER A 179 -9.00 13.21 -22.90
N CYS A 180 -8.20 12.70 -23.84
CA CYS A 180 -7.89 13.34 -25.11
C CYS A 180 -8.91 12.98 -26.21
N ASN A 181 -10.20 13.00 -25.85
CA ASN A 181 -11.31 12.72 -26.77
C ASN A 181 -11.85 14.04 -27.33
N ALA A 182 -12.21 14.07 -28.62
CA ALA A 182 -12.76 15.25 -29.30
C ALA A 182 -14.05 15.79 -28.65
N THR A 183 -14.76 14.96 -27.87
CA THR A 183 -15.96 15.35 -27.12
C THR A 183 -15.67 15.87 -25.71
N ASN A 184 -14.40 15.86 -25.26
CA ASN A 184 -14.05 16.35 -23.94
C ASN A 184 -14.01 17.89 -23.94
N ILE A 185 -14.84 18.51 -23.10
CA ILE A 185 -14.99 19.96 -23.00
C ILE A 185 -14.05 20.53 -21.91
N SER A 186 -13.36 19.67 -21.16
CA SER A 186 -12.42 20.10 -20.13
C SER A 186 -11.31 20.97 -20.72
N SER A 187 -10.99 22.08 -20.05
CA SER A 187 -9.85 22.94 -20.42
C SER A 187 -8.50 22.23 -20.26
N GLU A 188 -8.47 21.12 -19.51
CA GLU A 188 -7.28 20.30 -19.27
C GLU A 188 -7.26 19.02 -20.12
N ALA A 189 -8.14 18.91 -21.13
CA ALA A 189 -8.14 17.76 -22.04
C ALA A 189 -6.78 17.61 -22.75
N CYS A 190 -6.34 16.37 -22.93
CA CYS A 190 -5.01 16.02 -23.47
C CYS A 190 -3.82 16.49 -22.60
N GLY A 191 -4.07 16.99 -21.40
CA GLY A 191 -3.05 17.38 -20.43
C GLY A 191 -2.80 16.31 -19.36
N VAL A 192 -2.03 16.70 -18.35
CA VAL A 192 -1.78 15.93 -17.12
C VAL A 192 -1.89 16.86 -15.92
N PRO A 193 -2.01 16.35 -14.68
CA PRO A 193 -2.00 17.21 -13.51
C PRO A 193 -0.72 18.00 -13.33
N PHE A 194 -0.84 19.12 -12.61
CA PHE A 194 0.29 19.99 -12.29
C PHE A 194 1.44 19.29 -11.55
N SER A 195 1.13 18.26 -10.77
CA SER A 195 2.12 17.42 -10.07
C SER A 195 3.05 16.64 -11.02
N CYS A 196 2.60 16.35 -12.26
CA CYS A 196 3.42 15.77 -13.32
C CYS A 196 4.30 16.79 -14.06
N CYS A 197 4.02 18.09 -13.93
CA CYS A 197 4.69 19.13 -14.71
C CYS A 197 6.10 19.41 -14.17
N ARG A 198 7.12 19.18 -15.01
CA ARG A 198 8.48 19.60 -14.67
C ARG A 198 8.71 21.06 -15.06
N ARG A 199 9.24 21.85 -14.12
CA ARG A 199 9.64 23.24 -14.38
C ARG A 199 10.89 23.24 -15.27
N MET A 200 10.78 23.71 -16.52
CA MET A 200 11.95 23.96 -17.37
C MET A 200 12.75 25.13 -16.79
N ASN A 201 13.79 24.85 -16.00
CA ASN A 201 14.76 25.88 -15.61
C ASN A 201 15.61 26.24 -16.84
N ASN A 202 15.41 27.44 -17.38
CA ASN A 202 16.18 28.12 -18.44
C ASN A 202 17.45 27.36 -18.87
N ILE A 203 17.29 26.42 -19.80
CA ILE A 203 18.41 25.97 -20.62
C ILE A 203 18.78 27.20 -21.45
N ASN A 204 19.98 27.74 -21.23
CA ASN A 204 20.53 28.82 -22.05
C ASN A 204 20.66 28.31 -23.49
N LEU A 205 19.59 28.43 -24.27
CA LEU A 205 19.52 28.11 -25.68
C LEU A 205 20.48 29.05 -26.42
N LYS A 206 21.73 28.62 -26.59
CA LYS A 206 22.76 29.40 -27.26
C LYS A 206 23.39 28.69 -28.44
N THR A 207 23.01 27.46 -28.81
CA THR A 207 23.59 26.87 -30.04
C THR A 207 22.66 25.94 -30.80
N LYS A 208 22.81 25.91 -32.13
CA LYS A 208 22.05 25.08 -33.08
C LYS A 208 22.17 23.56 -32.81
N ALA A 209 23.14 23.15 -31.99
CA ALA A 209 23.27 21.79 -31.47
C ALA A 209 22.19 21.45 -30.41
N ASP A 210 21.67 22.44 -29.69
CA ASP A 210 20.58 22.28 -28.73
C ASP A 210 19.26 21.89 -29.41
N LEU A 211 19.08 22.26 -30.69
CA LEU A 211 17.91 21.87 -31.50
C LEU A 211 17.90 20.37 -31.83
N TYR A 212 19.08 19.74 -31.94
CA TYR A 212 19.19 18.29 -32.13
C TYR A 212 19.00 17.55 -30.80
N LEU A 213 19.46 18.15 -29.69
CA LEU A 213 19.18 17.65 -28.34
C LEU A 213 17.68 17.75 -27.99
N ILE A 214 16.97 18.79 -28.45
CA ILE A 214 15.51 18.90 -28.33
C ILE A 214 14.80 17.78 -29.11
N TYR A 215 15.31 17.38 -30.28
CA TYR A 215 14.73 16.26 -31.04
C TYR A 215 15.03 14.89 -30.40
N VAL A 216 16.21 14.69 -29.82
CA VAL A 216 16.59 13.43 -29.16
C VAL A 216 16.00 13.33 -27.74
N LEU A 217 15.80 14.45 -27.05
CA LEU A 217 15.07 14.50 -25.77
C LEU A 217 13.55 14.41 -25.94
N ARG A 218 13.03 14.73 -27.13
CA ARG A 218 11.63 14.45 -27.50
C ARG A 218 11.31 12.95 -27.49
N ASP A 219 12.29 12.09 -27.72
CA ASP A 219 12.13 10.63 -27.71
C ASP A 219 12.36 9.99 -26.33
N THR A 220 12.83 10.74 -25.32
CA THR A 220 13.09 10.22 -23.96
C THR A 220 12.28 10.89 -22.87
N VAL A 221 11.61 12.02 -23.18
CA VAL A 221 10.68 12.73 -22.31
C VAL A 221 9.59 13.33 -23.21
N GLU A 222 8.59 12.54 -23.59
CA GLU A 222 7.34 13.04 -24.18
C GLU A 222 6.64 13.94 -23.15
N THR A 223 6.92 15.24 -23.26
CA THR A 223 6.23 16.31 -22.55
C THR A 223 4.76 16.31 -22.96
N SER A 224 3.89 15.73 -22.14
CA SER A 224 2.49 16.13 -22.10
C SER A 224 2.41 17.63 -21.83
N SER A 225 1.67 18.36 -22.65
CA SER A 225 1.45 19.80 -22.50
C SER A 225 0.84 20.08 -21.12
N CYS A 226 1.66 20.64 -20.24
CA CYS A 226 1.23 21.64 -19.29
C CYS A 226 1.29 23.00 -20.03
#